data_AF-A0AAD8Y1C9-F1
#
_entry.id   AF-A0AAD8Y1C9-F1
#
_cell.length_a   1.000
_cell.length_b   1.000
_cell.length_c   1.000
_cell.angle_alpha   90.00
_cell.angle_beta   90.00
_cell.angle_gamma   90.00
#
_symmetry.space_group_name_H-M   'P 1'
#
loop_
_entity.id
_entity.type
_entity.pdbx_description
1 polymer ?
#
loop_
_entity_poly.entity_id
_entity_poly.type
_entity_poly.pdbx_seq_one_letter_code
_entity_poly.pdbx_strand_id
1 'polypeptide(L)'
;MAARGDNHITYTYRGGERHDIPHDATHIIIAKSVLVILAETFRRRPKIKEVEFHDKIEKVEEGAFAFCPSLIRVIMPGVKIVEGCAFYECDALTDVECGKLEIIKEQAFFRCRSLRSINLPSARIVEENAFTYCQALTDVKFGSKLDRIEWAAFTVCTALERITIPLKDGIIAAADIFIGCYNLKQVDLVEGPIHETIASCHHTSLNWRTWKRREKVMMAMTGAGEMSQFGVDVSFVLRISS
;
A
#
# COMPACT_ATOMS: atom_id res chain seq x y z
N MET A 1 8.58 25.04 -36.04
CA MET A 1 8.69 23.93 -35.07
C MET A 1 8.53 24.52 -33.67
N ALA A 2 7.32 24.45 -33.10
CA ALA A 2 7.09 24.86 -31.72
C ALA A 2 7.39 23.66 -30.82
N ALA A 3 8.28 23.84 -29.85
CA ALA A 3 8.48 22.90 -28.76
C ALA A 3 7.13 22.72 -28.05
N ARG A 4 6.59 21.49 -28.04
CA ARG A 4 5.40 21.14 -27.27
C ARG A 4 5.79 21.21 -25.80
N GLY A 5 5.60 22.38 -25.20
CA GLY A 5 5.68 22.56 -23.77
C GLY A 5 4.70 21.58 -23.11
N ASP A 6 5.19 20.93 -22.06
CA ASP A 6 4.41 20.07 -21.19
C ASP A 6 3.28 20.93 -20.59
N ASN A 7 2.11 20.94 -21.23
CA ASN A 7 1.00 21.81 -20.84
C ASN A 7 0.47 21.32 -19.48
N HIS A 8 0.95 21.93 -18.39
CA HIS A 8 0.42 21.72 -17.06
C HIS A 8 -0.95 22.39 -16.98
N ILE A 9 -2.02 21.58 -17.07
CA ILE A 9 -3.41 22.06 -17.00
C ILE A 9 -3.98 21.63 -15.66
N THR A 10 -4.19 22.62 -14.79
CA THR A 10 -4.77 22.43 -13.47
C THR A 10 -6.29 22.55 -13.54
N TYR A 11 -7.00 21.59 -12.95
CA TYR A 11 -8.46 21.60 -12.83
C TYR A 11 -8.87 21.36 -11.37
N THR A 12 -9.71 22.25 -10.84
CA THR A 12 -10.30 22.09 -9.52
C THR A 12 -11.59 21.27 -9.63
N TYR A 13 -11.57 20.03 -9.15
CA TYR A 13 -12.75 19.18 -9.11
C TYR A 13 -13.64 19.57 -7.92
N ARG A 14 -14.90 19.91 -8.20
CA ARG A 14 -15.87 20.40 -7.20
C ARG A 14 -16.99 19.39 -6.91
N GLY A 15 -16.85 18.15 -7.38
CA GLY A 15 -17.94 17.19 -7.47
C GLY A 15 -18.59 17.23 -8.86
N GLY A 16 -19.36 16.19 -9.19
CA GLY A 16 -19.98 16.04 -10.50
C GLY A 16 -19.53 14.78 -11.23
N GLU A 17 -20.05 14.60 -12.43
CA GLU A 17 -19.82 13.39 -13.22
C GLU A 17 -18.53 13.49 -14.04
N ARG A 18 -18.06 12.34 -14.51
CA ARG A 18 -16.83 12.21 -15.31
C ARG A 18 -16.81 13.10 -16.55
N HIS A 19 -17.97 13.38 -17.15
CA HIS A 19 -18.10 14.18 -18.38
C HIS A 19 -17.72 15.65 -18.18
N ASP A 20 -17.80 16.16 -16.95
CA ASP A 20 -17.51 17.57 -16.62
C ASP A 20 -16.01 17.84 -16.46
N ILE A 21 -15.18 16.79 -16.50
CA ILE A 21 -13.75 16.85 -16.20
C ILE A 21 -12.94 17.01 -17.49
N PRO A 22 -12.26 18.16 -17.72
CA PRO A 22 -11.58 18.46 -18.99
C PRO A 22 -10.57 17.41 -19.38
N HIS A 23 -10.71 16.77 -20.56
CA HIS A 23 -9.89 15.63 -21.02
C HIS A 23 -8.37 15.84 -21.02
N ASP A 24 -7.94 17.10 -21.05
CA ASP A 24 -6.54 17.53 -21.09
C ASP A 24 -5.97 17.93 -19.73
N ALA A 25 -6.76 17.92 -18.65
CA ALA A 25 -6.28 18.17 -17.30
C ALA A 25 -5.16 17.20 -16.92
N THR A 26 -4.04 17.76 -16.45
CA THR A 26 -2.86 17.03 -15.99
C THR A 26 -2.70 17.07 -14.47
N HIS A 27 -3.27 18.06 -13.81
CA HIS A 27 -3.21 18.22 -12.37
C HIS A 27 -4.62 18.47 -11.82
N ILE A 28 -5.09 17.59 -10.94
CA ILE A 28 -6.40 17.69 -10.31
C ILE A 28 -6.26 18.16 -8.87
N ILE A 29 -6.95 19.24 -8.52
CA ILE A 29 -7.07 19.71 -7.14
C ILE A 29 -8.50 19.42 -6.66
N ILE A 30 -8.64 18.64 -5.61
CA ILE A 30 -9.96 18.33 -5.03
C ILE A 30 -10.40 19.51 -4.14
N ALA A 31 -11.55 20.10 -4.47
CA ALA A 31 -12.11 21.22 -3.69
C ALA A 31 -12.55 20.75 -2.30
N LYS A 32 -12.41 21.62 -1.29
CA LYS A 32 -12.76 21.35 0.13
C LYS A 32 -14.20 20.88 0.38
N SER A 33 -15.11 21.10 -0.58
CA SER A 33 -16.49 20.65 -0.52
C SER A 33 -16.67 19.17 -0.86
N VAL A 34 -15.67 18.52 -1.43
CA VAL A 34 -15.74 17.13 -1.92
C VAL A 34 -15.22 16.18 -0.86
N LEU A 35 -16.11 15.50 -0.16
CA LEU A 35 -15.74 14.55 0.90
C LEU A 35 -15.44 13.14 0.39
N VAL A 36 -15.92 12.80 -0.81
CA VAL A 36 -15.77 11.48 -1.43
C VAL A 36 -15.48 11.66 -2.92
N ILE A 37 -14.49 10.94 -3.46
CA ILE A 37 -14.36 10.76 -4.91
C ILE A 37 -15.22 9.57 -5.30
N LEU A 38 -16.24 9.83 -6.12
CA LEU A 38 -17.18 8.80 -6.55
C LEU A 38 -16.52 7.76 -7.47
N ALA A 39 -17.12 6.59 -7.50
CA ALA A 39 -16.64 5.48 -8.31
C ALA A 39 -16.39 5.91 -9.76
N GLU A 40 -15.28 5.46 -10.34
CA GLU A 40 -14.96 5.64 -11.76
C GLU A 40 -14.79 7.10 -12.25
N THR A 41 -14.84 8.09 -11.36
CA THR A 41 -14.83 9.54 -11.70
C THR A 41 -13.68 9.94 -12.63
N PHE A 42 -12.46 9.48 -12.30
CA PHE A 42 -11.24 9.72 -13.07
C PHE A 42 -10.71 8.44 -13.74
N ARG A 43 -11.54 7.42 -13.97
CA ARG A 43 -11.10 6.21 -14.66
C ARG A 43 -10.58 6.52 -16.06
N ARG A 44 -9.51 5.85 -16.50
CA ARG A 44 -8.98 5.93 -17.87
C ARG A 44 -8.67 7.36 -18.30
N ARG A 45 -8.03 8.14 -17.43
CA ARG A 45 -7.63 9.52 -17.72
C ARG A 45 -6.15 9.56 -18.10
N PRO A 46 -5.82 9.64 -19.41
CA PRO A 46 -4.46 9.38 -19.91
C PRO A 46 -3.48 10.53 -19.67
N LYS A 47 -3.94 11.68 -19.14
CA LYS A 47 -3.13 12.89 -19.00
C LYS A 47 -2.95 13.34 -17.55
N ILE A 48 -3.76 12.84 -16.62
CA ILE A 48 -3.63 13.19 -15.21
C ILE A 48 -2.29 12.64 -14.72
N LYS A 49 -1.43 13.54 -14.27
CA LYS A 49 -0.11 13.26 -13.68
C LYS A 49 -0.13 13.39 -12.17
N GLU A 50 -0.98 14.27 -11.64
CA GLU A 50 -0.99 14.59 -10.21
C GLU A 50 -2.41 14.84 -9.71
N VAL A 51 -2.69 14.37 -8.49
CA VAL A 51 -3.95 14.61 -7.78
C VAL A 51 -3.67 15.04 -6.35
N GLU A 52 -4.18 16.22 -5.98
CA GLU A 52 -4.06 16.80 -4.64
C GLU A 52 -5.40 16.84 -3.92
N PHE A 53 -5.44 16.19 -2.76
CA PHE A 53 -6.62 16.13 -1.92
C PHE A 53 -6.47 17.04 -0.71
N HIS A 54 -7.59 17.60 -0.25
CA HIS A 54 -7.62 18.31 1.02
C HIS A 54 -7.72 17.34 2.22
N ASP A 55 -7.45 17.86 3.42
CA ASP A 55 -7.38 17.12 4.69
C ASP A 55 -8.71 16.52 5.21
N LYS A 56 -9.84 17.06 4.75
CA LYS A 56 -11.19 16.59 5.09
C LYS A 56 -11.76 15.53 4.15
N ILE A 57 -11.08 15.16 3.07
CA ILE A 57 -11.61 14.07 2.24
C ILE A 57 -11.61 12.77 3.05
N GLU A 58 -12.64 11.95 2.90
CA GLU A 58 -12.80 10.74 3.70
C GLU A 58 -12.49 9.48 2.90
N LYS A 59 -12.88 9.46 1.61
CA LYS A 59 -12.95 8.21 0.84
C LYS A 59 -12.65 8.41 -0.65
N VAL A 60 -11.97 7.43 -1.23
CA VAL A 60 -11.84 7.24 -2.68
C VAL A 60 -12.58 5.96 -3.04
N GLU A 61 -13.61 6.06 -3.89
CA GLU A 61 -14.45 4.93 -4.25
C GLU A 61 -13.86 4.05 -5.36
N GLU A 62 -14.58 2.95 -5.63
CA GLU A 62 -14.15 1.88 -6.51
C GLU A 62 -13.74 2.39 -7.89
N GLY A 63 -12.55 2.00 -8.33
CA GLY A 63 -12.04 2.34 -9.66
C GLY A 63 -11.89 3.84 -9.95
N ALA A 64 -11.96 4.72 -8.94
CA ALA A 64 -11.99 6.17 -9.12
C ALA A 64 -10.86 6.71 -10.01
N PHE A 65 -9.66 6.14 -9.93
CA PHE A 65 -8.49 6.47 -10.75
C PHE A 65 -7.95 5.28 -11.54
N ALA A 66 -8.71 4.20 -11.69
CA ALA A 66 -8.24 3.00 -12.38
C ALA A 66 -7.82 3.32 -13.83
N PHE A 67 -6.77 2.65 -14.30
CA PHE A 67 -6.19 2.79 -15.63
C PHE A 67 -5.78 4.23 -15.97
N CYS A 68 -5.20 4.97 -15.03
CA CYS A 68 -4.57 6.27 -15.30
C CYS A 68 -3.07 6.09 -15.57
N PRO A 69 -2.63 5.87 -16.83
CA PRO A 69 -1.27 5.45 -17.16
C PRO A 69 -0.22 6.53 -16.95
N SER A 70 -0.63 7.79 -16.78
CA SER A 70 0.27 8.93 -16.57
C SER A 70 0.24 9.47 -15.15
N LEU A 71 -0.56 8.89 -14.25
CA LEU A 71 -0.66 9.34 -12.86
C LEU A 71 0.65 8.98 -12.16
N ILE A 72 1.39 10.00 -11.71
CA ILE A 72 2.71 9.88 -11.08
C ILE A 72 2.62 10.09 -9.57
N ARG A 73 1.80 11.08 -9.13
CA ARG A 73 1.73 11.50 -7.73
C ARG A 73 0.30 11.64 -7.23
N VAL A 74 0.07 11.16 -6.01
CA VAL A 74 -1.20 11.28 -5.29
C VAL A 74 -0.93 11.79 -3.88
N ILE A 75 -1.49 12.94 -3.52
CA ILE A 75 -1.40 13.50 -2.16
C ILE A 75 -2.76 13.40 -1.46
N MET A 76 -2.92 12.43 -0.57
CA MET A 76 -4.16 12.15 0.12
C MET A 76 -4.03 12.10 1.65
N PRO A 77 -3.79 13.25 2.31
CA PRO A 77 -3.53 13.29 3.75
C PRO A 77 -4.76 12.95 4.59
N GLY A 78 -5.97 13.23 4.06
CA GLY A 78 -7.25 13.05 4.74
C GLY A 78 -7.92 11.68 4.54
N VAL A 79 -7.66 11.02 3.41
CA VAL A 79 -8.37 9.79 3.01
C VAL A 79 -8.17 8.69 4.05
N LYS A 80 -9.29 8.10 4.50
CA LYS A 80 -9.33 6.97 5.42
C LYS A 80 -9.52 5.63 4.72
N ILE A 81 -10.26 5.63 3.62
CA ILE A 81 -10.62 4.41 2.88
C ILE A 81 -10.32 4.60 1.41
N VAL A 82 -9.52 3.69 0.86
CA VAL A 82 -9.36 3.49 -0.58
C VAL A 82 -10.09 2.19 -0.92
N GLU A 83 -11.19 2.33 -1.66
CA GLU A 83 -12.03 1.20 -2.10
C GLU A 83 -11.35 0.37 -3.20
N GLY A 84 -12.01 -0.73 -3.56
CA GLY A 84 -11.46 -1.71 -4.48
C GLY A 84 -11.04 -1.10 -5.82
N CYS A 85 -9.93 -1.56 -6.38
CA CYS A 85 -9.43 -1.12 -7.68
C CYS A 85 -9.20 0.41 -7.85
N ALA A 86 -9.23 1.22 -6.78
CA ALA A 86 -9.23 2.68 -6.90
C ALA A 86 -8.08 3.25 -7.75
N PHE A 87 -6.88 2.66 -7.66
CA PHE A 87 -5.69 3.00 -8.45
C PHE A 87 -5.20 1.81 -9.30
N TYR A 88 -6.10 0.92 -9.69
CA TYR A 88 -5.79 -0.27 -10.48
C TYR A 88 -5.07 0.08 -11.79
N GLU A 89 -3.93 -0.55 -12.07
CA GLU A 89 -3.09 -0.31 -13.26
C GLU A 89 -2.70 1.17 -13.47
N CYS A 90 -2.46 1.90 -12.39
CA CYS A 90 -1.75 3.19 -12.42
C CYS A 90 -0.23 2.96 -12.53
N ASP A 91 0.23 2.50 -13.69
CA ASP A 91 1.60 2.01 -13.91
C ASP A 91 2.70 3.04 -13.62
N ALA A 92 2.43 4.32 -13.86
CA ALA A 92 3.38 5.41 -13.65
C ALA A 92 3.40 5.96 -12.21
N LEU A 93 2.52 5.47 -11.32
CA LEU A 93 2.37 6.00 -9.97
C LEU A 93 3.63 5.69 -9.17
N THR A 94 4.42 6.71 -8.83
CA THR A 94 5.67 6.57 -8.07
C THR A 94 5.51 6.98 -6.62
N ASP A 95 4.68 8.00 -6.37
CA ASP A 95 4.62 8.72 -5.10
C ASP A 95 3.18 8.80 -4.57
N VAL A 96 2.95 8.14 -3.44
CA VAL A 96 1.67 8.17 -2.72
C VAL A 96 1.90 8.70 -1.31
N GLU A 97 1.40 9.91 -1.05
CA GLU A 97 1.43 10.52 0.26
C GLU A 97 0.09 10.32 0.95
N CYS A 98 0.07 9.49 2.00
CA CYS A 98 -1.13 9.24 2.79
C CYS A 98 -0.82 9.30 4.29
N GLY A 99 -1.69 9.96 5.06
CA GLY A 99 -1.49 10.16 6.51
C GLY A 99 -2.49 9.40 7.37
N LYS A 100 -3.76 9.42 6.95
CA LYS A 100 -4.90 8.85 7.70
C LYS A 100 -5.49 7.60 7.08
N LEU A 101 -4.81 7.00 6.09
CA LEU A 101 -5.31 5.83 5.38
C LEU A 101 -5.39 4.63 6.33
N GLU A 102 -6.61 4.17 6.61
CA GLU A 102 -6.94 3.10 7.56
C GLU A 102 -7.25 1.78 6.84
N ILE A 103 -7.97 1.83 5.71
CA ILE A 103 -8.42 0.64 4.98
C ILE A 103 -8.02 0.76 3.52
N ILE A 104 -7.28 -0.24 3.06
CA ILE A 104 -6.90 -0.41 1.65
C ILE A 104 -7.57 -1.68 1.16
N LYS A 105 -8.57 -1.50 0.29
CA LYS A 105 -9.40 -2.59 -0.18
C LYS A 105 -8.78 -3.40 -1.32
N GLU A 106 -9.48 -4.47 -1.69
CA GLU A 106 -9.11 -5.40 -2.74
C GLU A 106 -8.54 -4.68 -3.99
N GLN A 107 -7.34 -5.07 -4.41
CA GLN A 107 -6.70 -4.57 -5.64
C GLN A 107 -6.54 -3.04 -5.73
N ALA A 108 -6.64 -2.30 -4.63
CA ALA A 108 -6.61 -0.82 -4.62
C ALA A 108 -5.41 -0.22 -5.36
N PHE A 109 -4.22 -0.82 -5.28
CA PHE A 109 -2.98 -0.44 -5.97
C PHE A 109 -2.44 -1.58 -6.84
N PHE A 110 -3.31 -2.46 -7.34
CA PHE A 110 -2.90 -3.57 -8.19
C PHE A 110 -2.17 -3.05 -9.44
N ARG A 111 -0.99 -3.60 -9.73
CA ARG A 111 -0.12 -3.20 -10.85
C ARG A 111 0.25 -1.70 -10.85
N CYS A 112 0.38 -1.05 -9.69
CA CYS A 112 1.12 0.21 -9.60
C CYS A 112 2.64 -0.04 -9.74
N ARG A 113 3.07 -0.44 -10.94
CA ARG A 113 4.40 -1.00 -11.21
C ARG A 113 5.57 -0.08 -10.87
N SER A 114 5.37 1.25 -10.91
CA SER A 114 6.40 2.24 -10.58
C SER A 114 6.39 2.70 -9.11
N LEU A 115 5.46 2.21 -8.28
CA LEU A 115 5.34 2.67 -6.89
C LEU A 115 6.57 2.23 -6.11
N ARG A 116 7.36 3.20 -5.61
CA ARG A 116 8.67 2.91 -5.00
C ARG A 116 8.58 2.62 -3.51
N SER A 117 7.79 3.39 -2.80
CA SER A 117 7.61 3.25 -1.35
C SER A 117 6.23 3.74 -0.94
N ILE A 118 5.71 3.20 0.16
CA ILE A 118 4.48 3.71 0.77
C ILE A 118 4.59 3.67 2.30
N ASN A 119 4.20 4.77 2.93
CA ASN A 119 4.15 4.91 4.38
C ASN A 119 2.69 4.87 4.84
N LEU A 120 2.36 3.92 5.71
CA LEU A 120 1.00 3.59 6.13
C LEU A 120 0.89 3.63 7.66
N PRO A 121 1.09 4.80 8.29
CA PRO A 121 1.16 4.92 9.76
C PRO A 121 -0.18 4.64 10.45
N SER A 122 -1.31 4.80 9.73
CA SER A 122 -2.66 4.63 10.25
C SER A 122 -3.35 3.36 9.75
N ALA A 123 -2.72 2.60 8.84
CA ALA A 123 -3.36 1.46 8.21
C ALA A 123 -3.70 0.36 9.23
N ARG A 124 -4.91 -0.15 9.11
CA ARG A 124 -5.49 -1.21 9.94
C ARG A 124 -5.68 -2.48 9.12
N ILE A 125 -6.19 -2.34 7.90
CA ILE A 125 -6.53 -3.47 7.04
C ILE A 125 -5.94 -3.24 5.65
N VAL A 126 -5.16 -4.22 5.18
CA VAL A 126 -4.74 -4.35 3.78
C VAL A 126 -5.39 -5.61 3.23
N GLU A 127 -6.37 -5.42 2.35
CA GLU A 127 -7.16 -6.51 1.79
C GLU A 127 -6.44 -7.22 0.63
N GLU A 128 -7.13 -8.21 0.08
CA GLU A 128 -6.64 -9.09 -0.96
C GLU A 128 -6.02 -8.35 -2.14
N ASN A 129 -4.84 -8.79 -2.58
CA ASN A 129 -4.16 -8.27 -3.76
C ASN A 129 -3.90 -6.75 -3.80
N ALA A 130 -3.99 -6.05 -2.66
CA ALA A 130 -3.95 -4.59 -2.60
C ALA A 130 -2.73 -3.98 -3.32
N PHE A 131 -1.55 -4.59 -3.24
CA PHE A 131 -0.31 -4.14 -3.88
C PHE A 131 0.31 -5.19 -4.82
N THR A 132 -0.47 -6.17 -5.29
CA THR A 132 0.03 -7.21 -6.20
C THR A 132 0.63 -6.58 -7.47
N TYR A 133 1.79 -7.08 -7.91
CA TYR A 133 2.58 -6.57 -9.03
C TYR A 133 3.07 -5.11 -8.86
N CYS A 134 3.21 -4.57 -7.65
CA CYS A 134 3.97 -3.34 -7.41
C CYS A 134 5.48 -3.61 -7.50
N GLN A 135 5.97 -3.84 -8.72
CA GLN A 135 7.30 -4.41 -8.98
C GLN A 135 8.48 -3.50 -8.57
N ALA A 136 8.28 -2.19 -8.49
CA ALA A 136 9.28 -1.22 -8.03
C ALA A 136 9.22 -0.93 -6.53
N LEU A 137 8.29 -1.53 -5.78
CA LEU A 137 8.08 -1.25 -4.36
C LEU A 137 9.23 -1.84 -3.55
N THR A 138 10.08 -1.00 -2.96
CA THR A 138 11.25 -1.41 -2.18
C THR A 138 10.97 -1.46 -0.68
N ASP A 139 10.11 -0.56 -0.20
CA ASP A 139 9.88 -0.34 1.23
C ASP A 139 8.40 -0.07 1.54
N VAL A 140 7.88 -0.79 2.55
CA VAL A 140 6.55 -0.58 3.11
C VAL A 140 6.65 -0.45 4.63
N LYS A 141 6.09 0.62 5.18
CA LYS A 141 6.12 0.92 6.62
C LYS A 141 4.71 0.99 7.20
N PHE A 142 4.40 0.14 8.16
CA PHE A 142 3.14 0.17 8.89
C PHE A 142 3.30 0.78 10.29
N GLY A 143 2.23 1.42 10.76
CA GLY A 143 2.10 1.80 12.17
C GLY A 143 1.66 0.66 13.08
N SER A 144 1.62 0.92 14.38
CA SER A 144 1.26 -0.07 15.42
C SER A 144 -0.21 -0.51 15.42
N LYS A 145 -1.07 0.19 14.67
CA LYS A 145 -2.52 -0.08 14.58
C LYS A 145 -2.90 -1.14 13.54
N LEU A 146 -1.93 -1.70 12.81
CA LEU A 146 -2.20 -2.72 11.81
C LEU A 146 -2.86 -3.96 12.45
N ASP A 147 -4.04 -4.30 11.94
CA ASP A 147 -4.87 -5.41 12.41
C ASP A 147 -4.71 -6.64 11.50
N ARG A 148 -4.72 -6.45 10.17
CA ARG A 148 -4.69 -7.55 9.19
C ARG A 148 -4.05 -7.18 7.85
N ILE A 149 -3.30 -8.11 7.28
CA ILE A 149 -2.86 -8.19 5.89
C ILE A 149 -3.43 -9.50 5.32
N GLU A 150 -4.16 -9.39 4.22
CA GLU A 150 -4.88 -10.49 3.59
C GLU A 150 -4.09 -11.15 2.45
N TRP A 151 -4.71 -12.15 1.82
CA TRP A 151 -4.08 -13.01 0.82
C TRP A 151 -3.50 -12.22 -0.35
N ALA A 152 -2.31 -12.64 -0.79
CA ALA A 152 -1.58 -12.08 -1.92
C ALA A 152 -1.32 -10.55 -1.88
N ALA A 153 -1.49 -9.87 -0.75
CA ALA A 153 -1.43 -8.40 -0.68
C ALA A 153 -0.16 -7.78 -1.28
N PHE A 154 0.99 -8.47 -1.26
CA PHE A 154 2.26 -8.02 -1.83
C PHE A 154 2.84 -9.01 -2.86
N THR A 155 2.01 -9.82 -3.49
CA THR A 155 2.48 -10.82 -4.46
C THR A 155 3.17 -10.17 -5.67
N VAL A 156 4.34 -10.67 -6.05
CA VAL A 156 5.19 -10.18 -7.14
C VAL A 156 5.66 -8.72 -6.95
N CYS A 157 5.81 -8.27 -5.70
CA CYS A 157 6.60 -7.08 -5.38
C CYS A 157 8.10 -7.40 -5.46
N THR A 158 8.60 -7.58 -6.68
CA THR A 158 9.94 -8.13 -6.93
C THR A 158 11.09 -7.30 -6.38
N ALA A 159 10.91 -5.98 -6.20
CA ALA A 159 11.93 -5.10 -5.62
C ALA A 159 11.83 -4.94 -4.10
N LEU A 160 10.82 -5.54 -3.44
CA LEU A 160 10.58 -5.35 -2.01
C LEU A 160 11.75 -5.93 -1.22
N GLU A 161 12.54 -5.07 -0.58
CA GLU A 161 13.69 -5.48 0.21
C GLU A 161 13.38 -5.56 1.70
N ARG A 162 12.52 -4.64 2.16
CA ARG A 162 12.18 -4.45 3.57
C ARG A 162 10.70 -4.17 3.77
N ILE A 163 10.12 -4.79 4.78
CA ILE A 163 8.79 -4.45 5.27
C ILE A 163 8.77 -4.38 6.80
N THR A 164 8.13 -3.34 7.35
CA THR A 164 8.00 -3.15 8.79
C THR A 164 6.56 -3.41 9.23
N ILE A 165 6.35 -4.41 10.08
CA ILE A 165 5.03 -4.89 10.53
C ILE A 165 5.01 -4.89 12.07
N PRO A 166 3.91 -4.49 12.75
CA PRO A 166 3.85 -4.59 14.20
C PRO A 166 3.80 -6.04 14.70
N LEU A 167 4.28 -6.26 15.93
CA LEU A 167 4.26 -7.56 16.58
C LEU A 167 2.89 -7.84 17.20
N LYS A 168 1.90 -8.20 16.38
CA LYS A 168 0.54 -8.57 16.83
C LYS A 168 0.12 -9.93 16.27
N ASP A 169 -0.57 -10.71 17.10
CA ASP A 169 -1.11 -12.01 16.67
C ASP A 169 -2.19 -11.81 15.60
N GLY A 170 -2.13 -12.62 14.53
CA GLY A 170 -3.18 -12.66 13.51
C GLY A 170 -3.11 -11.58 12.44
N ILE A 171 -2.05 -10.75 12.40
CA ILE A 171 -1.88 -9.77 11.31
C ILE A 171 -1.86 -10.48 9.96
N ILE A 172 -1.02 -11.50 9.80
CA ILE A 172 -0.92 -12.23 8.55
C ILE A 172 -1.99 -13.31 8.57
N ALA A 173 -3.07 -13.08 7.82
CA ALA A 173 -4.25 -13.95 7.83
C ALA A 173 -4.09 -15.18 6.92
N ALA A 174 -3.19 -15.14 5.95
CA ALA A 174 -2.98 -16.21 4.97
C ALA A 174 -1.49 -16.48 4.75
N ALA A 175 -1.16 -17.72 4.36
CA ALA A 175 0.08 -17.98 3.64
C ALA A 175 0.08 -17.14 2.35
N ASP A 176 1.25 -16.90 1.76
CA ASP A 176 1.42 -16.37 0.39
C ASP A 176 1.39 -14.85 0.17
N ILE A 177 1.36 -14.04 1.23
CA ILE A 177 1.37 -12.56 1.08
C ILE A 177 2.60 -12.01 0.34
N PHE A 178 3.71 -12.76 0.32
CA PHE A 178 4.99 -12.38 -0.31
C PHE A 178 5.42 -13.32 -1.46
N ILE A 179 4.50 -14.09 -2.06
CA ILE A 179 4.85 -14.90 -3.25
C ILE A 179 5.50 -13.99 -4.30
N GLY A 180 6.65 -14.39 -4.85
CA GLY A 180 7.34 -13.62 -5.89
C GLY A 180 8.13 -12.39 -5.41
N CYS A 181 8.22 -12.14 -4.10
CA CYS A 181 9.08 -11.11 -3.52
C CYS A 181 10.54 -11.59 -3.40
N TYR A 182 11.21 -11.81 -4.53
CA TYR A 182 12.53 -12.45 -4.57
C TYR A 182 13.65 -11.65 -3.89
N ASN A 183 13.49 -10.34 -3.72
CA ASN A 183 14.48 -9.48 -3.07
C ASN A 183 14.20 -9.22 -1.59
N LEU A 184 13.15 -9.82 -1.01
CA LEU A 184 12.80 -9.60 0.39
C LEU A 184 13.88 -10.21 1.28
N LYS A 185 14.67 -9.33 1.92
CA LYS A 185 15.80 -9.69 2.78
C LYS A 185 15.47 -9.50 4.26
N GLN A 186 14.51 -8.63 4.57
CA GLN A 186 14.25 -8.20 5.93
C GLN A 186 12.77 -7.93 6.21
N VAL A 187 12.26 -8.54 7.27
CA VAL A 187 10.98 -8.18 7.90
C VAL A 187 11.30 -7.64 9.29
N ASP A 188 11.01 -6.35 9.49
CA ASP A 188 11.18 -5.67 10.76
C ASP A 188 9.91 -5.78 11.59
N LEU A 189 10.03 -6.34 12.79
CA LEU A 189 8.91 -6.44 13.73
C LEU A 189 9.04 -5.34 14.77
N VAL A 190 8.08 -4.41 14.79
CA VAL A 190 8.02 -3.33 15.79
C VAL A 190 7.06 -3.71 16.91
N GLU A 191 7.48 -3.58 18.17
CA GLU A 191 6.56 -3.78 19.27
C GLU A 191 5.45 -2.71 19.20
N GLY A 192 4.18 -3.16 19.24
CA GLY A 192 3.07 -2.26 19.54
C GLY A 192 3.15 -1.81 21.00
N PRO A 193 2.36 -0.82 21.43
CA PRO A 193 2.25 -0.51 22.85
C PRO A 193 1.89 -1.79 23.60
N ILE A 194 2.82 -2.24 24.44
CA ILE A 194 2.66 -3.42 25.27
C ILE A 194 1.48 -3.11 26.17
N HIS A 195 0.34 -3.79 25.98
CA HIS A 195 -0.77 -3.65 26.92
C HIS A 195 -0.23 -4.11 28.28
N GLU A 196 -0.21 -3.22 29.28
CA GLU A 196 0.47 -3.37 30.59
C GLU A 196 0.01 -4.59 31.42
N THR A 197 -0.93 -5.38 30.92
CA THR A 197 -1.45 -6.60 31.55
C THR A 197 -0.48 -7.80 31.51
N ILE A 198 0.68 -7.70 30.85
CA ILE A 198 1.67 -8.80 30.77
C ILE A 198 2.86 -8.61 31.75
N ALA A 199 2.85 -7.57 32.58
CA ALA A 199 3.91 -7.32 33.58
C ALA A 199 4.02 -8.38 34.71
N SER A 200 3.21 -9.45 34.70
CA SER A 200 3.23 -10.48 35.77
C SER A 200 3.74 -11.87 35.37
N CYS A 201 4.22 -12.09 34.14
CA CYS A 201 4.74 -13.41 33.73
C CYS A 201 6.27 -13.39 33.63
N HIS A 202 6.91 -13.75 34.74
CA HIS A 202 8.35 -13.96 34.91
C HIS A 202 9.05 -14.63 33.71
N HIS A 203 9.97 -13.88 33.09
CA HIS A 203 11.33 -14.21 32.60
C HIS A 203 11.73 -15.56 31.96
N THR A 204 10.86 -16.55 31.73
CA THR A 204 11.22 -17.81 31.04
C THR A 204 10.30 -18.19 29.87
N SER A 205 9.26 -17.40 29.60
CA SER A 205 8.26 -17.67 28.53
C SER A 205 8.41 -16.79 27.28
N LEU A 206 9.35 -15.84 27.27
CA LEU A 206 9.58 -14.90 26.16
C LEU A 206 9.96 -15.60 24.84
N ASN A 207 10.45 -16.84 24.88
CA ASN A 207 10.94 -17.52 23.69
C ASN A 207 9.88 -18.29 22.89
N TRP A 208 8.83 -18.87 23.47
CA TRP A 208 7.92 -19.74 22.68
C TRP A 208 6.85 -18.96 21.89
N ARG A 209 6.32 -17.85 22.46
CA ARG A 209 5.33 -16.99 21.79
C ARG A 209 5.98 -16.22 20.64
N THR A 210 7.18 -15.71 20.86
CA THR A 210 8.00 -15.12 19.80
C THR A 210 8.38 -16.17 18.75
N TRP A 211 8.66 -17.42 19.14
CA TRP A 211 8.90 -18.53 18.20
C TRP A 211 7.70 -18.83 17.29
N LYS A 212 6.49 -19.04 17.84
CA LYS A 212 5.29 -19.32 17.02
C LYS A 212 4.92 -18.14 16.12
N ARG A 213 5.15 -16.91 16.59
CA ARG A 213 4.97 -15.70 15.78
C ARG A 213 5.99 -15.65 14.63
N ARG A 214 7.26 -16.02 14.89
CA ARG A 214 8.27 -16.21 13.84
C ARG A 214 7.87 -17.29 12.86
N GLU A 215 7.37 -18.45 13.30
CA GLU A 215 6.91 -19.51 12.40
C GLU A 215 5.79 -19.03 11.46
N LYS A 216 4.82 -18.23 11.94
CA LYS A 216 3.77 -17.68 11.08
C LYS A 216 4.30 -16.68 10.06
N VAL A 217 5.24 -15.80 10.45
CA VAL A 217 5.91 -14.89 9.50
C VAL A 217 6.72 -15.70 8.49
N MET A 218 7.45 -16.72 8.94
CA MET A 218 8.20 -17.63 8.06
C MET A 218 7.25 -18.40 7.12
N MET A 219 6.08 -18.85 7.58
CA MET A 219 5.06 -19.53 6.76
C MET A 219 4.47 -18.61 5.67
N ALA A 220 4.23 -17.35 6.01
CA ALA A 220 3.84 -16.33 5.04
C ALA A 220 4.90 -16.10 3.96
N MET A 221 6.15 -16.45 4.26
CA MET A 221 7.32 -16.34 3.39
C MET A 221 7.70 -17.66 2.71
N THR A 222 7.27 -18.83 3.20
CA THR A 222 7.59 -20.13 2.57
C THR A 222 6.87 -20.34 1.23
N GLY A 223 5.83 -19.56 0.91
CA GLY A 223 5.32 -19.44 -0.46
C GLY A 223 6.31 -18.77 -1.43
N ALA A 224 7.31 -18.03 -0.91
CA ALA A 224 8.49 -17.59 -1.67
C ALA A 224 9.67 -18.59 -1.56
N GLY A 225 9.52 -19.65 -0.76
CA GLY A 225 10.55 -20.59 -0.34
C GLY A 225 10.49 -21.99 -0.96
N GLU A 226 9.53 -22.30 -1.85
CA GLU A 226 9.72 -23.37 -2.84
C GLU A 226 10.74 -22.92 -3.92
N MET A 227 11.93 -22.54 -3.50
CA MET A 227 13.10 -22.28 -4.35
C MET A 227 14.28 -23.18 -3.94
N SER A 228 13.99 -24.42 -3.54
CA SER A 228 15.03 -25.47 -3.51
C SER A 228 15.51 -25.89 -4.90
N GLN A 229 14.93 -25.34 -5.99
CA GLN A 229 15.38 -25.56 -7.36
C GLN A 229 16.29 -24.46 -7.93
N PHE A 230 16.48 -23.32 -7.24
CA PHE A 230 17.40 -22.26 -7.67
C PHE A 230 18.22 -21.81 -6.47
N GLY A 231 19.49 -22.21 -6.41
CA GLY A 231 20.39 -22.03 -5.27
C GLY A 231 20.72 -20.58 -4.90
N VAL A 232 19.76 -19.88 -4.30
CA VAL A 232 19.96 -18.58 -3.63
C VAL A 232 19.91 -18.79 -2.12
N ASP A 233 21.07 -18.66 -1.48
CA ASP A 233 21.22 -18.68 -0.03
C ASP A 233 20.66 -17.37 0.54
N VAL A 234 19.37 -17.37 0.89
CA VAL A 234 18.72 -16.20 1.51
C VAL A 234 19.00 -16.24 3.01
N SER A 235 20.14 -15.69 3.42
CA SER A 235 20.43 -15.41 4.83
C SER A 235 19.47 -14.32 5.34
N PHE A 236 18.30 -14.76 5.84
CA PHE A 236 17.21 -13.88 6.22
C PHE A 236 17.41 -13.26 7.61
N VAL A 237 17.24 -11.94 7.75
CA VAL A 237 17.45 -11.22 9.02
C VAL A 237 16.11 -10.75 9.58
N LEU A 238 15.58 -11.48 10.56
CA LEU A 238 14.47 -11.00 11.41
C LEU A 238 15.03 -10.10 12.50
N ARG A 239 14.71 -8.79 12.44
CA ARG A 239 15.07 -7.84 13.52
C ARG A 239 13.84 -7.49 14.34
N ILE A 240 14.00 -7.56 15.66
CA ILE A 240 13.06 -7.04 16.64
C ILE A 240 13.70 -5.77 17.19
N SER A 241 13.07 -4.63 16.99
CA SER A 241 13.46 -3.38 17.63
C SER A 241 12.58 -3.15 18.84
N SER A 242 13.22 -2.94 19.99
CA SER A 242 12.61 -2.49 21.25
C SER A 242 12.06 -1.07 21.15
#